data_AF-A0A543IKR8-F1
#
_entry.id   AF-A0A543IKR8-F1
#
_cell.length_a   1.000
_cell.length_b   1.000
_cell.length_c   1.000
_cell.angle_alpha   90.00
_cell.angle_beta   90.00
_cell.angle_gamma   90.00
#
_symmetry.space_group_name_H-M   'P 1'
#
loop_
_entity.id
_entity.type
_entity.pdbx_description
1 polymer ?
#
loop_
_entity_poly.entity_id
_entity_poly.type
_entity_poly.pdbx_seq_one_letter_code
_entity_poly.pdbx_strand_id
1 'polypeptide(L)'
;MLRRRDHRTPDLDKWLHEKLEALICEAEAQGRDPQLVIEGLGNSIETIVNETAPQLIASLKRTAPRMLREHRRIARRFEKRLRKNWGRALDMFYALCVCALEIGEEFAYRNEAVARKEGDLVYEAAVGLHARACRVATEVHTLLEAGFPYGARARCRTLHEIAVTTCLLTEHGRSAEYSDLAERFFLHDAMMRYREAVDYQERCRELDMEPFSEQEMEEMKDERDQLIQRFGPSFKRDYGWAAPLAPSLQFREIEACVNMSHLRSYYAWASNEVHSGVRGWVQNHIDFRGQTIRLAGRTNNELTDPAQMAMISLLQVTTALLVDGSTQGPTLIDLLALNAMQKLLEDATSAFMAAQDAIDQAEEKHEAHLNRAQNK
;
A
#
# COMPACT_ATOMS: atom_id res chain seq x y z
N MET A 1 -15.66 11.15 -4.78
CA MET A 1 -16.69 12.21 -4.82
C MET A 1 -17.75 11.90 -3.78
N LEU A 2 -17.81 12.67 -2.70
CA LEU A 2 -18.99 12.75 -1.81
C LEU A 2 -19.79 13.99 -2.24
N ARG A 3 -20.45 13.92 -3.41
CA ARG A 3 -21.62 14.77 -3.65
C ARG A 3 -22.83 13.87 -3.44
N ARG A 4 -23.88 14.37 -2.80
CA ARG A 4 -25.26 13.88 -2.97
C ARG A 4 -25.58 13.98 -4.46
N ARG A 5 -25.10 13.02 -5.27
CA ARG A 5 -25.80 12.63 -6.49
C ARG A 5 -27.06 11.96 -6.01
N ASP A 6 -28.17 12.17 -6.70
CA ASP A 6 -29.42 11.45 -6.51
C ASP A 6 -29.12 9.96 -6.27
N HIS A 7 -29.02 9.60 -4.98
CA HIS A 7 -28.50 8.33 -4.58
C HIS A 7 -29.69 7.40 -4.72
N ARG A 8 -29.58 6.43 -5.63
CA ARG A 8 -30.56 5.33 -5.76
C ARG A 8 -30.37 4.28 -4.67
N THR A 9 -29.53 4.57 -3.68
CA THR A 9 -29.66 4.05 -2.32
C THR A 9 -30.97 4.61 -1.75
N PRO A 10 -31.77 3.85 -1.00
CA PRO A 10 -32.96 4.42 -0.37
C PRO A 10 -32.56 5.70 0.36
N ASP A 11 -33.23 6.81 0.05
CA ASP A 11 -33.11 8.01 0.86
C ASP A 11 -33.62 7.61 2.24
N LEU A 12 -32.67 7.44 3.17
CA LEU A 12 -32.95 6.91 4.50
C LEU A 12 -33.89 7.83 5.25
N ASP A 13 -33.78 9.14 5.04
CA ASP A 13 -34.65 10.14 5.64
C ASP A 13 -36.06 9.99 5.07
N LYS A 14 -36.19 9.89 3.75
CA LYS A 14 -37.49 9.66 3.09
C LYS A 14 -38.12 8.32 3.48
N TRP A 15 -37.32 7.25 3.49
CA TRP A 15 -37.78 5.90 3.82
C TRP A 15 -38.20 5.80 5.29
N LEU A 16 -37.45 6.42 6.19
CA LEU A 16 -37.81 6.53 7.60
C LEU A 16 -39.08 7.35 7.78
N HIS A 17 -39.20 8.47 7.05
CA HIS A 17 -40.39 9.32 7.08
C HIS A 17 -41.64 8.57 6.62
N GLU A 18 -41.60 7.91 5.46
CA GLU A 18 -42.70 7.08 4.94
C GLU A 18 -43.09 5.95 5.91
N LYS A 19 -42.11 5.39 6.64
CA LYS A 19 -42.36 4.33 7.63
C LYS A 19 -42.98 4.87 8.92
N LEU A 20 -42.53 6.03 9.40
CA LEU A 20 -43.13 6.71 10.55
C LEU A 20 -44.55 7.16 10.24
N GLU A 21 -44.80 7.70 9.04
CA GLU A 21 -46.15 8.03 8.58
C GLU A 21 -47.05 6.80 8.56
N ALA A 22 -46.57 5.67 8.03
CA ALA A 22 -47.34 4.43 8.03
C ALA A 22 -47.69 3.93 9.44
N LEU A 23 -46.75 4.01 10.39
CA LEU A 23 -46.96 3.66 11.80
C LEU A 23 -47.99 4.56 12.48
N ILE A 24 -47.96 5.86 12.20
CA ILE A 24 -48.93 6.83 12.73
C ILE A 24 -50.33 6.53 12.17
N CYS A 25 -50.45 6.33 10.86
CA CYS A 25 -51.73 5.96 10.23
C CYS A 25 -52.30 4.65 10.77
N GLU A 26 -51.44 3.65 11.06
CA GLU A 26 -51.86 2.37 11.63
C GLU A 26 -52.32 2.52 13.10
N ALA A 27 -51.69 3.41 13.87
CA ALA A 27 -52.10 3.73 15.23
C ALA A 27 -53.46 4.46 15.28
N GLU A 28 -53.68 5.42 14.37
CA GLU A 28 -54.97 6.10 14.20
C GLU A 28 -56.10 5.13 13.84
N ALA A 29 -55.83 4.20 12.92
CA ALA A 29 -56.78 3.17 12.53
C ALA A 29 -57.16 2.21 13.70
N GLN A 30 -56.29 2.11 14.71
CA GLN A 30 -56.52 1.34 15.94
C GLN A 30 -57.13 2.19 17.08
N GLY A 31 -57.47 3.46 16.83
CA GLY A 31 -58.06 4.37 17.81
C GLY A 31 -57.09 4.86 18.88
N ARG A 32 -55.78 4.79 18.63
CA ARG A 32 -54.74 5.31 19.54
C ARG A 32 -54.46 6.78 19.21
N ASP A 33 -54.12 7.57 20.23
CA ASP A 33 -53.72 8.97 20.05
C ASP A 33 -52.32 9.07 19.40
N PRO A 34 -52.21 9.69 18.22
CA PRO A 34 -50.93 9.88 17.52
C PRO A 34 -49.87 10.60 18.35
N GLN A 35 -50.26 11.55 19.19
CA GLN A 35 -49.31 12.35 19.99
C GLN A 35 -48.67 11.50 21.09
N LEU A 36 -49.43 10.61 21.72
CA LEU A 36 -48.89 9.65 22.70
C LEU A 36 -47.97 8.60 22.06
N VAL A 37 -48.22 8.23 20.80
CA VAL A 37 -47.32 7.35 20.04
C VAL A 37 -46.00 8.06 19.74
N ILE A 38 -46.03 9.31 19.29
CA ILE A 38 -44.83 10.12 19.02
C ILE A 38 -44.02 10.40 20.30
N GLU A 39 -44.68 10.71 21.41
CA GLU A 39 -44.03 10.89 22.71
C GLU A 39 -43.40 9.58 23.24
N GLY A 40 -44.03 8.43 22.98
CA GLY A 40 -43.48 7.10 23.31
C GLY A 40 -42.30 6.68 22.43
N LEU A 41 -42.21 7.16 21.18
CA LEU A 41 -41.11 6.86 20.25
C LEU A 41 -39.77 7.42 20.76
N GLY A 42 -39.77 8.56 21.47
CA GLY A 42 -38.55 9.15 22.07
C GLY A 42 -37.89 8.25 23.12
N ASN A 43 -38.68 7.48 23.87
CA ASN A 43 -38.19 6.48 24.84
C ASN A 43 -37.93 5.10 24.20
N SER A 44 -38.25 4.92 22.92
CA SER A 44 -38.26 3.63 22.22
C SER A 44 -37.41 3.62 20.95
N ILE A 45 -36.50 4.59 20.78
CA ILE A 45 -35.61 4.70 19.60
C ILE A 45 -34.88 3.38 19.34
N GLU A 46 -34.42 2.71 20.40
CA GLU A 46 -33.76 1.40 20.30
C GLU A 46 -34.69 0.32 19.72
N THR A 47 -35.95 0.28 20.18
CA THR A 47 -36.97 -0.66 19.68
C THR A 47 -37.28 -0.40 18.20
N ILE A 48 -37.47 0.86 17.80
CA ILE A 48 -37.75 1.23 16.41
C ILE A 48 -36.56 0.85 15.51
N VAL A 49 -35.33 1.15 15.94
CA VAL A 49 -34.13 0.78 15.18
C VAL A 49 -34.05 -0.74 15.02
N ASN A 50 -34.28 -1.50 16.09
CA ASN A 50 -34.20 -2.96 16.08
C ASN A 50 -35.29 -3.61 15.22
N GLU A 51 -36.51 -3.06 15.21
CA GLU A 51 -37.62 -3.58 14.41
C GLU A 51 -37.54 -3.16 12.94
N THR A 52 -36.99 -1.97 12.65
CA THR A 52 -36.96 -1.41 11.30
C THR A 52 -35.67 -1.77 10.54
N ALA A 53 -34.56 -2.04 11.25
CA ALA A 53 -33.29 -2.45 10.64
C ALA A 53 -33.39 -3.70 9.77
N PRO A 54 -34.11 -4.79 10.14
CA PRO A 54 -34.31 -5.95 9.27
C PRO A 54 -34.97 -5.61 7.94
N GLN A 55 -35.94 -4.67 7.95
CA GLN A 55 -36.63 -4.22 6.74
C GLN A 55 -35.70 -3.41 5.83
N LEU A 56 -34.87 -2.54 6.41
CA LEU A 56 -33.83 -1.81 5.69
C LEU A 56 -32.81 -2.77 5.08
N ILE A 57 -32.31 -3.74 5.85
CA ILE A 57 -31.36 -4.76 5.40
C ILE A 57 -31.95 -5.58 4.24
N ALA A 58 -33.20 -6.01 4.35
CA ALA A 58 -33.88 -6.74 3.28
C ALA A 58 -33.98 -5.89 1.99
N SER A 59 -34.30 -4.59 2.13
CA SER A 59 -34.35 -3.65 1.01
C SER A 59 -32.97 -3.42 0.37
N LEU A 60 -31.93 -3.24 1.19
CA LEU A 60 -30.55 -3.10 0.73
C LEU A 60 -30.08 -4.36 0.00
N LYS A 61 -30.30 -5.55 0.56
CA LYS A 61 -29.96 -6.83 -0.08
C LYS A 61 -30.69 -7.01 -1.41
N ARG A 62 -31.98 -6.64 -1.48
CA ARG A 62 -32.77 -6.72 -2.70
C ARG A 62 -32.27 -5.78 -3.79
N THR A 63 -31.83 -4.57 -3.44
CA THR A 63 -31.37 -3.56 -4.40
C THR A 63 -29.87 -3.67 -4.73
N ALA A 64 -29.08 -4.32 -3.87
CA ALA A 64 -27.63 -4.46 -3.99
C ALA A 64 -27.16 -5.03 -5.33
N PRO A 65 -27.73 -6.11 -5.91
CA PRO A 65 -27.25 -6.63 -7.20
C PRO A 65 -27.28 -5.59 -8.33
N ARG A 66 -28.32 -4.73 -8.36
CA ARG A 66 -28.42 -3.66 -9.36
C ARG A 66 -27.39 -2.55 -9.09
N MET A 67 -27.30 -2.08 -7.85
CA MET A 67 -26.31 -1.09 -7.42
C MET A 67 -24.88 -1.56 -7.75
N LEU A 68 -24.50 -2.78 -7.35
CA LEU A 68 -23.18 -3.34 -7.59
C LEU A 68 -22.87 -3.47 -9.10
N ARG A 69 -23.84 -3.88 -9.93
CA ARG A 69 -23.67 -3.91 -11.39
C ARG A 69 -23.42 -2.51 -11.96
N GLU A 70 -24.13 -1.50 -11.46
CA GLU A 70 -23.93 -0.10 -11.87
C GLU A 70 -22.54 0.40 -11.48
N HIS A 71 -22.13 0.19 -10.22
CA HIS A 71 -20.80 0.57 -9.74
C HIS A 71 -19.67 -0.13 -10.53
N ARG A 72 -19.80 -1.42 -10.85
CA ARG A 72 -18.84 -2.14 -11.72
C ARG A 72 -18.76 -1.55 -13.13
N ARG A 73 -19.89 -1.11 -13.70
CA ARG A 73 -19.90 -0.43 -15.01
C ARG A 73 -19.22 0.93 -14.94
N ILE A 74 -19.43 1.69 -13.87
CA ILE A 74 -18.75 2.97 -13.64
C ILE A 74 -17.23 2.76 -13.53
N ALA A 75 -16.82 1.76 -12.75
CA ALA A 75 -15.42 1.37 -12.58
C ALA A 75 -14.74 1.04 -13.92
N ARG A 76 -15.31 0.13 -14.71
CA ARG A 76 -14.76 -0.23 -16.04
C ARG A 76 -14.68 0.95 -17.00
N ARG A 77 -15.70 1.82 -17.00
CA ARG A 77 -15.68 3.04 -17.83
C ARG A 77 -14.59 4.01 -17.38
N PHE A 78 -14.32 4.09 -16.08
CA PHE A 78 -13.23 4.88 -15.54
C PHE A 78 -11.88 4.32 -15.99
N GLU A 79 -11.63 3.02 -15.78
CA GLU A 79 -10.39 2.34 -16.19
C GLU A 79 -10.12 2.51 -17.69
N LYS A 80 -11.16 2.39 -18.54
CA LYS A 80 -11.02 2.64 -19.98
C LYS A 80 -10.57 4.06 -20.31
N ARG A 81 -11.02 5.08 -19.56
CA ARG A 81 -10.58 6.47 -19.75
C ARG A 81 -9.17 6.68 -19.24
N LEU A 82 -8.83 6.11 -18.08
CA LEU A 82 -7.49 6.13 -17.53
C LEU A 82 -6.48 5.52 -18.52
N ARG A 83 -6.77 4.32 -19.03
CA ARG A 83 -5.97 3.65 -20.07
C ARG A 83 -5.83 4.46 -21.35
N LYS A 84 -6.79 5.31 -21.71
CA LYS A 84 -6.66 6.19 -22.89
C LYS A 84 -5.51 7.20 -22.72
N ASN A 85 -5.30 7.70 -21.50
CA ASN A 85 -4.28 8.70 -21.23
C ASN A 85 -2.96 8.04 -20.81
N TRP A 86 -3.03 7.04 -19.93
CA TRP A 86 -1.87 6.44 -19.27
C TRP A 86 -1.46 5.08 -19.83
N GLY A 87 -2.23 4.50 -20.76
CA GLY A 87 -2.09 3.11 -21.18
C GLY A 87 -0.69 2.74 -21.64
N ARG A 88 -0.10 3.55 -22.52
CA ARG A 88 1.28 3.32 -23.01
C ARG A 88 2.29 3.30 -21.85
N ALA A 89 2.21 4.27 -20.94
CA ALA A 89 3.12 4.37 -19.80
C ALA A 89 2.94 3.19 -18.82
N LEU A 90 1.69 2.81 -18.54
CA LEU A 90 1.35 1.65 -17.72
C LEU A 90 1.81 0.33 -18.34
N ASP A 91 1.74 0.17 -19.66
CA ASP A 91 2.23 -1.03 -20.35
C ASP A 91 3.76 -1.12 -20.27
N MET A 92 4.47 0.00 -20.37
CA MET A 92 5.93 0.05 -20.22
C MET A 92 6.37 -0.24 -18.78
N PHE A 93 5.67 0.29 -17.77
CA PHE A 93 5.90 -0.08 -16.38
C PHE A 93 5.66 -1.58 -16.17
N TYR A 94 4.55 -2.13 -16.70
CA TYR A 94 4.30 -3.56 -16.58
C TYR A 94 5.39 -4.41 -17.23
N ALA A 95 5.87 -4.02 -18.41
CA ALA A 95 6.99 -4.67 -19.07
C ALA A 95 8.26 -4.67 -18.19
N LEU A 96 8.56 -3.55 -17.52
CA LEU A 96 9.69 -3.49 -16.59
C LEU A 96 9.52 -4.47 -15.41
N CYS A 97 8.31 -4.60 -14.86
CA CYS A 97 8.00 -5.58 -13.81
C CYS A 97 8.22 -7.02 -14.28
N VAL A 98 7.79 -7.35 -15.50
CA VAL A 98 7.97 -8.67 -16.10
C VAL A 98 9.45 -8.96 -16.30
N CYS A 99 10.21 -8.03 -16.89
CA CYS A 99 11.65 -8.19 -17.07
C CYS A 99 12.38 -8.41 -15.73
N ALA A 100 12.06 -7.61 -14.71
CA ALA A 100 12.69 -7.74 -13.40
C ALA A 100 12.47 -9.14 -12.80
N LEU A 101 11.24 -9.66 -12.90
CA LEU A 101 10.88 -11.00 -12.42
C LEU A 101 11.67 -12.08 -13.17
N GLU A 102 11.60 -12.10 -14.50
CA GLU A 102 12.24 -13.13 -15.33
C GLU A 102 13.76 -13.16 -15.13
N ILE A 103 14.39 -11.98 -15.05
CA ILE A 103 15.84 -11.87 -14.82
C ILE A 103 16.21 -12.33 -13.40
N GLY A 104 15.39 -12.00 -12.40
CA GLY A 104 15.58 -12.47 -11.03
C GLY A 104 15.45 -13.98 -10.89
N GLU A 105 14.47 -14.59 -11.58
CA GLU A 105 14.28 -16.05 -11.62
C GLU A 105 15.48 -16.76 -12.24
N GLU A 106 15.97 -16.27 -13.39
CA GLU A 106 17.16 -16.82 -14.04
C GLU A 106 18.42 -16.66 -13.18
N PHE A 107 18.58 -15.49 -12.54
CA PHE A 107 19.68 -15.27 -11.60
C PHE A 107 19.64 -16.27 -10.44
N ALA A 108 18.47 -16.46 -9.82
CA ALA A 108 18.31 -17.39 -8.71
C ALA A 108 18.61 -18.83 -9.15
N TYR A 109 18.01 -19.29 -10.25
CA TYR A 109 18.20 -20.62 -10.78
C TYR A 109 19.69 -20.96 -11.02
N ARG A 110 20.43 -20.03 -11.62
CA ARG A 110 21.85 -20.21 -11.94
C ARG A 110 22.76 -20.23 -10.70
N ASN A 111 22.42 -19.49 -9.65
CA ASN A 111 23.30 -19.30 -8.48
C ASN A 111 22.92 -20.17 -7.27
N GLU A 112 21.70 -20.72 -7.22
CA GLU A 112 21.16 -21.47 -6.08
C GLU A 112 22.08 -22.59 -5.57
N ALA A 113 22.61 -23.41 -6.49
CA ALA A 113 23.44 -24.56 -6.12
C ALA A 113 24.74 -24.14 -5.41
N VAL A 114 25.35 -23.03 -5.85
CA VAL A 114 26.59 -22.50 -5.26
C VAL A 114 26.27 -21.85 -3.91
N ALA A 115 25.25 -20.97 -3.88
CA ALA A 115 24.86 -20.28 -2.66
C ALA A 115 24.45 -21.24 -1.53
N ARG A 116 23.71 -22.32 -1.85
CA ARG A 116 23.36 -23.38 -0.89
C ARG A 116 24.58 -24.09 -0.33
N LYS A 117 25.58 -24.37 -1.18
CA LYS A 117 26.82 -25.04 -0.75
C LYS A 117 27.64 -24.13 0.17
N GLU A 118 27.63 -22.83 -0.10
CA GLU A 118 28.38 -21.81 0.66
C GLU A 118 27.64 -21.35 1.92
N GLY A 119 26.33 -21.60 2.03
CA GLY A 119 25.50 -21.05 3.09
C GLY A 119 25.38 -19.53 2.99
N ASP A 120 25.32 -18.99 1.78
CA ASP A 120 25.36 -17.56 1.51
C ASP A 120 24.05 -16.84 1.91
N LEU A 121 24.01 -16.34 3.14
CA LEU A 121 22.86 -15.60 3.67
C LEU A 121 22.60 -14.28 2.93
N VAL A 122 23.62 -13.66 2.32
CA VAL A 122 23.41 -12.43 1.54
C VAL A 122 22.65 -12.76 0.26
N TYR A 123 22.99 -13.87 -0.39
CA TYR A 123 22.23 -14.38 -1.54
C TYR A 123 20.77 -14.69 -1.16
N GLU A 124 20.54 -15.43 -0.07
CA GLU A 124 19.19 -15.79 0.38
C GLU A 124 18.34 -14.53 0.66
N ALA A 125 18.92 -13.54 1.33
CA ALA A 125 18.23 -12.28 1.59
C ALA A 125 17.96 -11.50 0.30
N ALA A 126 18.93 -11.40 -0.61
CA ALA A 126 18.80 -10.66 -1.86
C ALA A 126 17.71 -11.24 -2.77
N VAL A 127 17.66 -12.57 -2.94
CA VAL A 127 16.63 -13.25 -3.75
C VAL A 127 15.25 -13.06 -3.13
N GLY A 128 15.12 -13.27 -1.81
CA GLY A 128 13.84 -13.11 -1.11
C GLY A 128 13.30 -11.67 -1.16
N LEU A 129 14.19 -10.68 -0.96
CA LEU A 129 13.84 -9.27 -1.03
C LEU A 129 13.51 -8.84 -2.47
N HIS A 130 14.22 -9.35 -3.48
CA HIS A 130 13.92 -9.10 -4.89
C HIS A 130 12.56 -9.67 -5.30
N ALA A 131 12.24 -10.90 -4.92
CA ALA A 131 10.93 -11.48 -5.17
C ALA A 131 9.81 -10.64 -4.53
N ARG A 132 10.03 -10.17 -3.29
CA ARG A 132 9.12 -9.24 -2.61
C ARG A 132 9.02 -7.90 -3.35
N ALA A 133 10.12 -7.36 -3.87
CA ALA A 133 10.13 -6.13 -4.65
C ALA A 133 9.29 -6.25 -5.93
N CYS A 134 9.44 -7.35 -6.68
CA CYS A 134 8.64 -7.63 -7.87
C CYS A 134 7.13 -7.69 -7.56
N ARG A 135 6.75 -8.36 -6.45
CA ARG A 135 5.37 -8.38 -5.99
C ARG A 135 4.86 -6.98 -5.62
N VAL A 136 5.62 -6.21 -4.85
CA VAL A 136 5.20 -4.85 -4.45
C VAL A 136 5.10 -3.93 -5.68
N ALA A 137 6.02 -4.03 -6.65
CA ALA A 137 5.96 -3.23 -7.87
C ALA A 137 4.71 -3.55 -8.72
N THR A 138 4.30 -4.81 -8.81
CA THR A 138 3.05 -5.20 -9.48
C THR A 138 1.79 -4.79 -8.70
N GLU A 139 1.84 -4.74 -7.36
CA GLU A 139 0.80 -4.13 -6.54
C GLU A 139 0.67 -2.62 -6.83
N VAL A 140 1.78 -1.88 -6.91
CA VAL A 140 1.80 -0.46 -7.31
C VAL A 140 1.14 -0.31 -8.68
N HIS A 141 1.60 -1.06 -9.67
CA HIS A 141 1.06 -1.02 -11.03
C HIS A 141 -0.45 -1.25 -11.06
N THR A 142 -0.94 -2.29 -10.36
CA THR A 142 -2.37 -2.62 -10.26
C THR A 142 -3.17 -1.48 -9.65
N LEU A 143 -2.65 -0.84 -8.60
CA LEU A 143 -3.29 0.31 -7.97
C LEU A 143 -3.35 1.51 -8.91
N LEU A 144 -2.29 1.79 -9.66
CA LEU A 144 -2.28 2.85 -10.67
C LEU A 144 -3.28 2.57 -11.78
N GLU A 145 -3.34 1.36 -12.32
CA GLU A 145 -4.29 0.95 -13.36
C GLU A 145 -5.75 1.08 -12.89
N ALA A 146 -6.00 0.86 -11.59
CA ALA A 146 -7.33 1.05 -11.00
C ALA A 146 -7.63 2.52 -10.61
N GLY A 147 -6.65 3.43 -10.72
CA GLY A 147 -6.77 4.87 -10.40
C GLY A 147 -6.58 5.20 -8.92
N PHE A 148 -5.76 4.45 -8.19
CA PHE A 148 -5.47 4.65 -6.76
C PHE A 148 -4.01 5.05 -6.50
N PRO A 149 -3.55 6.23 -6.97
CA PRO A 149 -2.16 6.65 -6.86
C PRO A 149 -1.67 6.83 -5.42
N TYR A 150 -2.54 7.24 -4.49
CA TYR A 150 -2.19 7.39 -3.08
C TYR A 150 -1.92 6.04 -2.40
N GLY A 151 -2.74 5.03 -2.72
CA GLY A 151 -2.48 3.65 -2.31
C GLY A 151 -1.20 3.10 -2.95
N ALA A 152 -0.97 3.41 -4.22
CA ALA A 152 0.26 3.05 -4.92
C ALA A 152 1.49 3.68 -4.25
N ARG A 153 1.42 4.97 -3.90
CA ARG A 153 2.45 5.71 -3.18
C ARG A 153 2.76 5.08 -1.81
N ALA A 154 1.74 4.63 -1.08
CA ALA A 154 1.94 3.87 0.16
C ALA A 154 2.74 2.57 -0.06
N ARG A 155 2.54 1.87 -1.19
CA ARG A 155 3.36 0.70 -1.57
C ARG A 155 4.78 1.09 -1.98
N CYS A 156 4.98 2.26 -2.59
CA CYS A 156 6.32 2.75 -2.92
C CYS A 156 7.20 2.95 -1.66
N ARG A 157 6.61 3.26 -0.49
CA ARG A 157 7.34 3.25 0.79
C ARG A 157 7.98 1.88 1.05
N THR A 158 7.18 0.82 0.98
CA THR A 158 7.65 -0.55 1.20
C THR A 158 8.70 -0.94 0.17
N LEU A 159 8.52 -0.56 -1.09
CA LEU A 159 9.47 -0.87 -2.15
C LEU A 159 10.83 -0.15 -1.95
N HIS A 160 10.81 1.09 -1.47
CA HIS A 160 12.03 1.82 -1.08
C HIS A 160 12.72 1.20 0.13
N GLU A 161 11.98 0.79 1.15
CA GLU A 161 12.55 0.06 2.30
C GLU A 161 13.21 -1.25 1.85
N ILE A 162 12.58 -1.99 0.93
CA ILE A 162 13.17 -3.19 0.33
C ILE A 162 14.45 -2.85 -0.44
N ALA A 163 14.47 -1.78 -1.25
CA ALA A 163 15.65 -1.34 -1.99
C ALA A 163 16.82 -1.02 -1.04
N VAL A 164 16.58 -0.19 -0.03
CA VAL A 164 17.59 0.20 0.96
C VAL A 164 18.14 -1.02 1.71
N THR A 165 17.26 -1.91 2.18
CA THR A 165 17.70 -3.14 2.88
C THR A 165 18.48 -4.08 1.96
N THR A 166 18.03 -4.27 0.71
CA THR A 166 18.72 -5.14 -0.25
C THR A 166 20.13 -4.61 -0.51
N CYS A 167 20.26 -3.33 -0.86
CA CYS A 167 21.56 -2.70 -1.10
C CYS A 167 22.47 -2.80 0.12
N LEU A 168 21.96 -2.55 1.33
CA LEU A 168 22.80 -2.62 2.55
C LEU A 168 23.37 -4.02 2.75
N LEU A 169 22.54 -5.05 2.56
CA LEU A 169 22.95 -6.44 2.71
C LEU A 169 23.91 -6.88 1.61
N THR A 170 23.67 -6.52 0.36
CA THR A 170 24.53 -6.92 -0.76
C THR A 170 25.87 -6.17 -0.77
N GLU A 171 25.87 -4.87 -0.48
CA GLU A 171 27.09 -4.04 -0.48
C GLU A 171 28.01 -4.33 0.72
N HIS A 172 27.45 -4.67 1.88
CA HIS A 172 28.25 -4.81 3.11
C HIS A 172 28.29 -6.22 3.69
N GLY A 173 27.27 -7.06 3.45
CA GLY A 173 27.10 -8.32 4.17
C GLY A 173 28.16 -9.39 3.89
N ARG A 174 28.97 -9.23 2.83
CA ARG A 174 30.13 -10.09 2.53
C ARG A 174 31.48 -9.46 2.89
N SER A 175 31.49 -8.25 3.47
CA SER A 175 32.73 -7.62 3.91
C SER A 175 33.26 -8.33 5.16
N ALA A 176 34.58 -8.30 5.37
CA ALA A 176 35.17 -8.89 6.56
C ALA A 176 34.68 -8.22 7.87
N GLU A 177 34.38 -6.93 7.81
CA GLU A 177 33.94 -6.13 8.97
C GLU A 177 32.47 -6.39 9.34
N TYR A 178 31.61 -6.72 8.36
CA TYR A 178 30.16 -6.88 8.55
C TYR A 178 29.65 -8.25 8.09
N SER A 179 30.49 -9.28 8.17
CA SER A 179 30.17 -10.64 7.72
C SER A 179 28.99 -11.29 8.45
N ASP A 180 28.62 -10.79 9.64
CA ASP A 180 27.44 -11.25 10.39
C ASP A 180 26.17 -10.45 10.09
N LEU A 181 26.20 -9.47 9.19
CA LEU A 181 25.06 -8.56 8.94
C LEU A 181 23.83 -9.29 8.40
N ALA A 182 24.00 -10.21 7.45
CA ALA A 182 22.90 -11.00 6.91
C ALA A 182 22.33 -11.97 7.95
N GLU A 183 23.20 -12.56 8.79
CA GLU A 183 22.78 -13.40 9.92
C GLU A 183 21.94 -12.59 10.91
N ARG A 184 22.42 -11.40 11.29
CA ARG A 184 21.68 -10.46 12.15
C ARG A 184 20.32 -10.13 11.58
N PHE A 185 20.22 -9.89 10.27
CA PHE A 185 18.95 -9.58 9.59
C PHE A 185 17.94 -10.72 9.76
N PHE A 186 18.33 -11.97 9.49
CA PHE A 186 17.45 -13.12 9.66
C PHE A 186 17.09 -13.39 11.12
N LEU A 187 18.07 -13.36 12.03
CA LEU A 187 17.84 -13.62 13.45
C LEU A 187 17.05 -12.51 14.15
N HIS A 188 16.89 -11.34 13.52
CA HIS A 188 16.08 -10.26 14.06
C HIS A 188 14.58 -10.60 14.11
N ASP A 189 14.13 -11.58 13.32
CA ASP A 189 12.77 -12.12 13.35
C ASP A 189 12.34 -12.52 14.78
N ALA A 190 13.24 -13.10 15.58
CA ALA A 190 12.97 -13.45 16.98
C ALA A 190 12.53 -12.24 17.83
N MET A 191 13.02 -11.03 17.52
CA MET A 191 12.61 -9.80 18.22
C MET A 191 11.14 -9.45 17.92
N MET A 192 10.71 -9.64 16.67
CA MET A 192 9.36 -9.34 16.22
C MET A 192 8.39 -10.43 16.70
N ARG A 193 8.74 -11.70 16.51
CA ARG A 193 7.94 -12.85 16.96
C ARG A 193 7.60 -12.79 18.43
N TYR A 194 8.59 -12.55 19.30
CA TYR A 194 8.31 -12.45 20.73
C TYR A 194 7.41 -11.24 21.07
N ARG A 195 7.66 -10.08 20.44
CA ARG A 195 6.88 -8.86 20.68
C ARG A 195 5.41 -9.05 20.28
N GLU A 196 5.19 -9.59 19.08
CA GLU A 196 3.85 -9.88 18.56
C GLU A 196 3.15 -10.98 19.38
N ALA A 197 3.89 -11.99 19.85
CA ALA A 197 3.34 -13.02 20.73
C ALA A 197 2.90 -12.45 22.09
N VAL A 198 3.64 -11.48 22.66
CA VAL A 198 3.23 -10.78 23.88
C VAL A 198 1.94 -9.99 23.63
N ASP A 199 1.91 -9.15 22.60
CA ASP A 199 0.73 -8.35 22.25
C ASP A 199 -0.50 -9.25 21.99
N TYR A 200 -0.29 -10.39 21.33
CA TYR A 200 -1.31 -11.41 21.12
C TYR A 200 -1.81 -12.03 22.43
N GLN A 201 -0.90 -12.46 23.29
CA GLN A 201 -1.22 -13.16 24.53
C GLN A 201 -2.07 -12.30 25.48
N GLU A 202 -1.86 -10.97 25.47
CA GLU A 202 -2.63 -10.03 26.30
C GLU A 202 -4.13 -10.04 26.01
N ARG A 203 -4.55 -10.32 24.76
CA ARG A 203 -5.94 -10.14 24.30
C ARG A 203 -6.55 -11.34 23.61
N CYS A 204 -5.79 -12.40 23.31
CA CYS A 204 -6.28 -13.58 22.59
C CYS A 204 -7.57 -14.17 23.18
N ARG A 205 -7.68 -14.24 24.51
CA ARG A 205 -8.88 -14.76 25.21
C ARG A 205 -10.12 -13.87 25.05
N GLU A 206 -9.94 -12.56 24.95
CA GLU A 206 -11.05 -11.62 24.70
C GLU A 206 -11.56 -11.73 23.26
N LEU A 207 -10.73 -12.26 22.35
CA LEU A 207 -11.03 -12.45 20.92
C LEU A 207 -11.45 -13.88 20.56
N ASP A 208 -11.71 -14.74 21.57
CA ASP A 208 -11.99 -16.18 21.40
C ASP A 208 -10.91 -16.92 20.58
N MET A 209 -9.64 -16.50 20.72
CA MET A 209 -8.49 -17.12 20.08
C MET A 209 -7.68 -17.99 21.05
N GLU A 210 -7.02 -19.01 20.52
CA GLU A 210 -6.23 -19.98 21.31
C GLU A 210 -4.92 -19.35 21.84
N PRO A 211 -4.72 -19.27 23.17
CA PRO A 211 -3.51 -18.68 23.74
C PRO A 211 -2.29 -19.56 23.48
N PHE A 212 -1.11 -18.94 23.39
CA PHE A 212 0.15 -19.69 23.48
C PHE A 212 0.28 -20.32 24.87
N SER A 213 0.91 -21.48 24.93
CA SER A 213 1.32 -22.12 26.16
C SER A 213 2.43 -21.34 26.87
N GLU A 214 2.57 -21.54 28.17
CA GLU A 214 3.67 -20.94 28.95
C GLU A 214 5.04 -21.35 28.42
N GLN A 215 5.16 -22.58 27.93
CA GLN A 215 6.40 -23.10 27.35
C GLN A 215 6.75 -22.37 26.05
N GLU A 216 5.80 -22.22 25.11
CA GLU A 216 6.06 -21.51 23.84
C GLU A 216 6.47 -20.05 24.07
N MET A 217 5.83 -19.38 25.03
CA MET A 217 6.17 -18.01 25.38
C MET A 217 7.58 -17.90 25.98
N GLU A 218 7.96 -18.82 26.85
CA GLU A 218 9.30 -18.83 27.44
C GLU A 218 10.37 -19.20 26.41
N GLU A 219 10.10 -20.14 25.49
CA GLU A 219 11.02 -20.48 24.39
C GLU A 219 11.30 -19.27 23.48
N MET A 220 10.26 -18.53 23.08
CA MET A 220 10.44 -17.29 22.30
C MET A 220 11.19 -16.20 23.08
N LYS A 221 10.98 -16.14 24.40
CA LYS A 221 11.67 -15.18 25.27
C LYS A 221 13.15 -15.50 25.40
N ASP A 222 13.48 -16.76 25.62
CA ASP A 222 14.84 -17.25 25.78
C ASP A 222 15.63 -17.08 24.49
N GLU A 223 15.04 -17.40 23.33
CA GLU A 223 15.65 -17.14 22.02
C GLU A 223 15.98 -15.65 21.85
N ARG A 224 15.02 -14.76 22.16
CA ARG A 224 15.23 -13.31 22.12
C ARG A 224 16.38 -12.87 23.03
N ASP A 225 16.40 -13.34 24.28
CA ASP A 225 17.38 -12.90 25.28
C ASP A 225 18.80 -13.39 24.95
N GLN A 226 18.93 -14.60 24.42
CA GLN A 226 20.21 -15.13 23.92
C GLN A 226 20.75 -14.30 22.77
N LEU A 227 19.90 -13.88 21.82
CA LEU A 227 20.32 -13.05 20.69
C LEU A 227 20.72 -11.63 21.12
N ILE A 228 20.01 -11.04 22.10
CA ILE A 228 20.40 -9.75 22.69
C ILE A 228 21.74 -9.88 23.42
N GLN A 229 21.97 -10.99 24.14
CA GLN A 229 23.26 -11.25 24.79
C GLN A 229 24.39 -11.37 23.77
N ARG A 230 24.14 -12.03 22.63
CA ARG A 230 25.12 -12.23 21.55
C ARG A 230 25.45 -10.95 20.79
N PHE A 231 24.43 -10.21 20.35
CA PHE A 231 24.60 -9.07 19.43
C PHE A 231 24.60 -7.71 20.12
N GLY A 232 24.26 -7.67 21.41
CA GLY A 232 24.26 -6.49 22.25
C GLY A 232 22.89 -5.81 22.40
N PRO A 233 22.77 -4.84 23.34
CA PRO A 233 21.48 -4.25 23.71
C PRO A 233 20.77 -3.46 22.60
N SER A 234 21.48 -3.04 21.55
CA SER A 234 20.90 -2.36 20.39
C SER A 234 20.04 -3.30 19.55
N PHE A 235 20.32 -4.62 19.57
CA PHE A 235 19.65 -5.62 18.74
C PHE A 235 18.13 -5.68 18.98
N LYS A 236 17.67 -5.35 20.20
CA LYS A 236 16.24 -5.33 20.57
C LYS A 236 15.39 -4.28 19.85
N ARG A 237 16.02 -3.28 19.21
CA ARG A 237 15.32 -2.17 18.54
C ARG A 237 14.95 -2.56 17.10
N ASP A 238 14.04 -1.83 16.48
CA ASP A 238 13.46 -2.18 15.17
C ASP A 238 14.49 -2.30 14.04
N TYR A 239 15.61 -1.57 14.11
CA TYR A 239 16.74 -1.68 13.18
C TYR A 239 18.01 -2.23 13.85
N GLY A 240 17.85 -2.95 14.96
CA GLY A 240 18.96 -3.47 15.77
C GLY A 240 19.92 -4.38 15.00
N TRP A 241 19.44 -5.06 13.96
CA TRP A 241 20.27 -5.89 13.08
C TRP A 241 21.31 -5.09 12.29
N ALA A 242 21.00 -3.83 11.95
CA ALA A 242 21.88 -2.94 11.18
C ALA A 242 22.79 -2.09 12.07
N ALA A 243 22.76 -2.28 13.40
CA ALA A 243 23.50 -1.46 14.36
C ALA A 243 25.01 -1.29 14.07
N PRO A 244 25.75 -2.29 13.53
CA PRO A 244 27.16 -2.11 13.19
C PRO A 244 27.43 -1.01 12.16
N LEU A 245 26.51 -0.80 11.22
CA LEU A 245 26.61 0.20 10.14
C LEU A 245 25.83 1.48 10.45
N ALA A 246 24.72 1.35 11.19
CA ALA A 246 23.81 2.43 11.53
C ALA A 246 23.56 2.51 13.06
N PRO A 247 24.51 3.05 13.84
CA PRO A 247 24.43 3.06 15.31
C PRO A 247 23.27 3.87 15.90
N SER A 248 22.73 4.85 15.17
CA SER A 248 21.56 5.63 15.60
C SER A 248 20.26 4.83 15.53
N LEU A 249 20.26 3.70 14.83
CA LEU A 249 19.10 2.82 14.62
C LEU A 249 17.91 3.56 13.99
N GLN A 250 18.21 4.56 13.15
CA GLN A 250 17.22 5.29 12.37
C GLN A 250 17.33 4.88 10.91
N PHE A 251 16.19 4.65 10.27
CA PHE A 251 16.15 4.31 8.84
C PHE A 251 16.91 5.31 7.95
N ARG A 252 16.92 6.60 8.32
CA ARG A 252 17.69 7.64 7.61
C ARG A 252 19.19 7.33 7.54
N GLU A 253 19.75 6.77 8.60
CA GLU A 253 21.18 6.43 8.62
C GLU A 253 21.45 5.22 7.72
N ILE A 254 20.53 4.24 7.70
CA ILE A 254 20.61 3.11 6.76
C ILE A 254 20.52 3.61 5.30
N GLU A 255 19.63 4.55 5.01
CA GLU A 255 19.57 5.21 3.69
C GLU A 255 20.89 5.91 3.33
N ALA A 256 21.61 6.45 4.31
CA ALA A 256 22.89 7.10 4.08
C ALA A 256 24.01 6.09 3.78
N CYS A 257 24.02 4.93 4.44
CA CYS A 257 24.99 3.86 4.19
C CYS A 257 24.99 3.41 2.72
N VAL A 258 23.82 3.38 2.08
CA VAL A 258 23.64 2.94 0.67
C VAL A 258 23.45 4.11 -0.31
N ASN A 259 23.82 5.33 0.08
CA ASN A 259 23.74 6.55 -0.74
C ASN A 259 22.34 6.89 -1.31
N MET A 260 21.26 6.49 -0.62
CA MET A 260 19.87 6.73 -1.00
C MET A 260 19.20 7.89 -0.24
N SER A 261 19.96 8.63 0.59
CA SER A 261 19.46 9.79 1.36
C SER A 261 18.71 10.85 0.54
N HIS A 262 19.04 11.00 -0.75
CA HIS A 262 18.39 11.96 -1.64
C HIS A 262 16.91 11.64 -1.91
N LEU A 263 16.46 10.40 -1.66
CA LEU A 263 15.06 9.97 -1.81
C LEU A 263 14.21 10.19 -0.55
N ARG A 264 14.80 10.72 0.53
CA ARG A 264 14.14 10.85 1.84
C ARG A 264 12.81 11.61 1.80
N SER A 265 12.72 12.65 0.97
CA SER A 265 11.50 13.46 0.83
C SER A 265 10.36 12.62 0.26
N TYR A 266 10.64 11.79 -0.75
CA TYR A 266 9.67 10.88 -1.35
C TYR A 266 9.25 9.78 -0.37
N TYR A 267 10.19 9.22 0.39
CA TYR A 267 9.89 8.29 1.47
C TYR A 267 8.96 8.90 2.53
N ALA A 268 9.21 10.15 2.94
CA ALA A 268 8.37 10.86 3.91
C ALA A 268 6.95 11.12 3.36
N TRP A 269 6.82 11.45 2.08
CA TRP A 269 5.49 11.62 1.45
C TRP A 269 4.73 10.30 1.35
N ALA A 270 5.41 9.22 0.97
CA ALA A 270 4.81 7.89 0.94
C ALA A 270 4.38 7.41 2.33
N SER A 271 5.13 7.78 3.38
CA SER A 271 4.79 7.47 4.77
C SER A 271 3.51 8.13 5.25
N ASN A 272 3.17 9.32 4.75
CA ASN A 272 1.92 10.01 5.14
C ASN A 272 0.67 9.29 4.64
N GLU A 273 0.77 8.44 3.61
CA GLU A 273 -0.34 7.61 3.12
C GLU A 273 -0.58 6.36 3.96
N VAL A 274 0.39 5.98 4.80
CA VAL A 274 0.31 4.83 5.69
C VAL A 274 -0.20 5.26 7.08
N HIS A 275 0.31 6.37 7.60
CA HIS A 275 -0.03 6.85 8.93
C HIS A 275 -1.31 7.70 8.91
N SER A 276 -2.22 7.46 9.86
CA SER A 276 -3.45 8.26 10.05
C SER A 276 -3.21 9.65 10.66
N GLY A 277 -2.05 10.25 10.38
CA GLY A 277 -1.64 11.55 10.92
C GLY A 277 -2.23 12.73 10.14
N VAL A 278 -2.11 13.93 10.71
CA VAL A 278 -2.62 15.18 10.13
C VAL A 278 -2.07 15.46 8.72
N ARG A 279 -0.84 15.02 8.41
CA ARG A 279 -0.24 15.21 7.07
C ARG A 279 -1.00 14.44 6.00
N GLY A 280 -1.38 13.19 6.24
CA GLY A 280 -2.21 12.41 5.33
C GLY A 280 -3.59 13.06 5.13
N TRP A 281 -4.18 13.59 6.21
CA TRP A 281 -5.44 14.35 6.10
C TRP A 281 -5.31 15.60 5.21
N VAL A 282 -4.23 16.38 5.38
CA VAL A 282 -3.98 17.59 4.56
C VAL A 282 -3.76 17.22 3.09
N GLN A 283 -3.01 16.15 2.82
CA GLN A 283 -2.68 15.69 1.47
C GLN A 283 -3.84 15.01 0.74
N ASN A 284 -4.91 14.61 1.44
CA ASN A 284 -6.07 13.96 0.86
C ASN A 284 -7.06 14.94 0.20
N HIS A 285 -6.56 15.85 -0.63
CA HIS A 285 -7.34 16.81 -1.40
C HIS A 285 -6.88 16.84 -2.85
N ILE A 286 -7.84 17.02 -3.77
CA ILE A 286 -7.57 17.30 -5.18
C ILE A 286 -8.39 18.52 -5.60
N ASP A 287 -7.82 19.36 -6.45
CA ASP A 287 -8.56 20.42 -7.12
C ASP A 287 -9.24 19.84 -8.36
N PHE A 288 -10.55 20.01 -8.44
CA PHE A 288 -11.33 19.52 -9.57
C PHE A 288 -12.39 20.54 -9.94
N ARG A 289 -12.25 21.15 -11.13
CA ARG A 289 -13.16 22.18 -11.66
C ARG A 289 -13.32 23.37 -10.71
N GLY A 290 -12.20 23.90 -10.22
CA GLY A 290 -12.18 25.04 -9.30
C GLY A 290 -12.73 24.75 -7.89
N GLN A 291 -12.87 23.49 -7.50
CA GLN A 291 -13.25 23.09 -6.14
C GLN A 291 -12.21 22.12 -5.56
N THR A 292 -11.70 22.45 -4.39
CA THR A 292 -10.89 21.53 -3.58
C THR A 292 -11.82 20.51 -2.93
N ILE A 293 -11.62 19.23 -3.24
CA ILE A 293 -12.44 18.14 -2.71
C ILE A 293 -11.57 17.09 -2.03
N ARG A 294 -12.13 16.44 -0.99
CA ARG A 294 -11.49 15.27 -0.39
C ARG A 294 -11.54 14.09 -1.35
N LEU A 295 -10.40 13.46 -1.57
CA LEU A 295 -10.35 12.26 -2.38
C LEU A 295 -10.86 11.07 -1.56
N ALA A 296 -11.80 10.34 -2.14
CA ALA A 296 -12.48 9.20 -1.48
C ALA A 296 -12.50 7.96 -2.38
N GLY A 297 -11.72 7.97 -3.46
CA GLY A 297 -11.74 6.92 -4.46
C GLY A 297 -10.84 7.26 -5.63
N ARG A 298 -11.20 6.74 -6.81
CA ARG A 298 -10.34 6.77 -7.99
C ARG A 298 -10.10 8.19 -8.52
N THR A 299 -8.88 8.45 -8.98
CA THR A 299 -8.47 9.68 -9.68
C THR A 299 -7.65 9.35 -10.92
N ASN A 300 -7.68 10.25 -11.91
CA ASN A 300 -6.95 10.14 -13.16
C ASN A 300 -5.62 10.90 -13.14
N ASN A 301 -5.32 11.57 -12.03
CA ASN A 301 -4.17 12.46 -11.83
C ASN A 301 -3.23 11.81 -10.79
N GLU A 302 -2.01 12.32 -10.63
CA GLU A 302 -1.03 11.87 -9.62
C GLU A 302 -0.44 10.47 -9.86
N LEU A 303 -0.47 9.95 -11.09
CA LEU A 303 0.07 8.60 -11.40
C LEU A 303 1.59 8.59 -11.58
N THR A 304 2.17 9.71 -12.02
CA THR A 304 3.59 9.80 -12.44
C THR A 304 4.57 9.52 -11.30
N ASP A 305 4.45 10.22 -10.18
CA ASP A 305 5.37 10.07 -9.04
C ASP A 305 5.41 8.64 -8.47
N PRO A 306 4.27 8.01 -8.10
CA PRO A 306 4.31 6.64 -7.60
C PRO A 306 4.82 5.64 -8.64
N ALA A 307 4.54 5.85 -9.94
CA ALA A 307 5.10 5.01 -11.00
C ALA A 307 6.63 5.12 -11.05
N GLN A 308 7.17 6.33 -11.12
CA GLN A 308 8.63 6.55 -11.18
C GLN A 308 9.32 6.00 -9.92
N MET A 309 8.80 6.30 -8.73
CA MET A 309 9.34 5.77 -7.48
C MET A 309 9.42 4.25 -7.50
N ALA A 310 8.36 3.57 -7.93
CA ALA A 310 8.34 2.12 -7.93
C ALA A 310 9.28 1.52 -8.98
N MET A 311 9.31 2.07 -10.19
CA MET A 311 10.18 1.59 -11.25
C MET A 311 11.67 1.79 -10.90
N ILE A 312 12.02 2.94 -10.29
CA ILE A 312 13.39 3.22 -9.83
C ILE A 312 13.79 2.25 -8.71
N SER A 313 12.96 2.10 -7.68
CA SER A 313 13.27 1.18 -6.57
C SER A 313 13.34 -0.28 -7.04
N LEU A 314 12.49 -0.71 -7.98
CA LEU A 314 12.59 -2.04 -8.57
C LEU A 314 13.91 -2.24 -9.34
N LEU A 315 14.34 -1.24 -10.11
CA LEU A 315 15.62 -1.30 -10.81
C LEU A 315 16.80 -1.32 -9.83
N GLN A 316 16.74 -0.56 -8.73
CA GLN A 316 17.76 -0.57 -7.67
C GLN A 316 17.89 -1.96 -7.02
N VAL A 317 16.77 -2.57 -6.62
CA VAL A 317 16.77 -3.94 -6.05
C VAL A 317 17.31 -4.96 -7.06
N THR A 318 16.90 -4.85 -8.33
CA THR A 318 17.37 -5.75 -9.40
C THR A 318 18.86 -5.58 -9.66
N THR A 319 19.37 -4.35 -9.60
CA THR A 319 20.80 -4.06 -9.77
C THR A 319 21.60 -4.66 -8.60
N ALA A 320 21.16 -4.44 -7.37
CA ALA A 320 21.79 -5.00 -6.17
C ALA A 320 21.85 -6.55 -6.23
N LEU A 321 20.76 -7.20 -6.65
CA LEU A 321 20.72 -8.64 -6.85
C LEU A 321 21.74 -9.11 -7.90
N LEU A 322 21.74 -8.50 -9.08
CA LEU A 322 22.54 -9.00 -10.20
C LEU A 322 24.04 -8.71 -10.07
N VAL A 323 24.39 -7.58 -9.47
CA VAL A 323 25.79 -7.15 -9.32
C VAL A 323 26.41 -7.79 -8.09
N ASP A 324 25.72 -7.72 -6.95
CA ASP A 324 26.28 -8.04 -5.64
C ASP A 324 25.48 -9.13 -4.91
N GLY A 325 24.48 -9.75 -5.55
CA GLY A 325 23.66 -10.78 -4.91
C GLY A 325 24.34 -12.16 -4.84
N SER A 326 25.44 -12.40 -5.55
CA SER A 326 26.14 -13.69 -5.61
C SER A 326 27.66 -13.53 -5.51
N THR A 327 28.33 -14.55 -4.97
CA THR A 327 29.81 -14.64 -4.94
C THR A 327 30.43 -14.80 -6.32
N GLN A 328 29.63 -15.18 -7.34
CA GLN A 328 30.11 -15.35 -8.71
C GLN A 328 30.22 -14.02 -9.49
N GLY A 329 29.67 -12.93 -8.94
CA GLY A 329 29.61 -11.62 -9.62
C GLY A 329 28.67 -11.60 -10.84
N PRO A 330 28.52 -10.43 -11.49
CA PRO A 330 27.64 -10.28 -12.64
C PRO A 330 28.24 -10.89 -13.90
N THR A 331 27.41 -11.50 -14.73
CA THR A 331 27.77 -11.89 -16.09
C THR A 331 27.48 -10.81 -17.12
N LEU A 332 28.00 -10.95 -18.33
CA LEU A 332 27.72 -10.03 -19.43
C LEU A 332 26.21 -9.92 -19.74
N ILE A 333 25.46 -11.01 -19.61
CA ILE A 333 24.01 -11.03 -19.81
C ILE A 333 23.32 -10.19 -18.74
N ASP A 334 23.75 -10.28 -17.48
CA ASP A 334 23.20 -9.48 -16.38
C ASP A 334 23.40 -7.98 -16.64
N LEU A 335 24.61 -7.58 -17.03
CA LEU A 335 24.93 -6.19 -17.35
C LEU A 335 24.15 -5.67 -18.58
N LEU A 336 23.97 -6.53 -19.60
CA LEU A 336 23.16 -6.20 -20.77
C LEU A 336 21.68 -6.01 -20.38
N ALA A 337 21.16 -6.89 -19.53
CA ALA A 337 19.79 -6.85 -19.04
C ALA A 337 19.54 -5.57 -18.22
N LEU A 338 20.46 -5.21 -17.30
CA LEU A 338 20.39 -3.96 -16.54
C LEU A 338 20.38 -2.72 -17.45
N ASN A 339 21.25 -2.68 -18.46
CA ASN A 339 21.28 -1.58 -19.42
C ASN A 339 19.98 -1.50 -20.25
N ALA A 340 19.40 -2.64 -20.62
CA ALA A 340 18.11 -2.67 -21.31
C ALA A 340 16.96 -2.19 -20.41
N MET A 341 16.93 -2.63 -19.16
CA MET A 341 15.94 -2.19 -18.17
C MET A 341 16.07 -0.70 -17.85
N GLN A 342 17.29 -0.15 -17.79
CA GLN A 342 17.52 1.28 -17.59
C GLN A 342 16.90 2.10 -18.74
N LYS A 343 17.11 1.69 -20.00
CA LYS A 343 16.47 2.34 -21.14
C LYS A 343 14.96 2.23 -21.12
N LEU A 344 14.42 1.07 -20.73
CA LEU A 344 12.98 0.87 -20.57
C LEU A 344 12.41 1.77 -19.47
N LEU A 345 13.13 1.96 -18.36
CA LEU A 345 12.77 2.90 -17.30
C LEU A 345 12.72 4.35 -17.82
N GLU A 346 13.72 4.79 -18.60
CA GLU A 346 13.77 6.12 -19.21
C GLU A 346 12.60 6.36 -20.16
N ASP A 347 12.29 5.37 -21.01
CA ASP A 347 11.17 5.41 -21.94
C ASP A 347 9.82 5.44 -21.21
N ALA A 348 9.66 4.60 -20.17
CA ALA A 348 8.46 4.56 -19.35
C ALA A 348 8.24 5.89 -18.61
N THR A 349 9.31 6.43 -18.02
CA THR A 349 9.30 7.72 -17.32
C THR A 349 8.87 8.84 -18.26
N SER A 350 9.47 8.89 -19.44
CA SER A 350 9.12 9.86 -20.49
C SER A 350 7.65 9.71 -20.91
N ALA A 351 7.13 8.49 -21.00
CA ALA A 351 5.73 8.24 -21.33
C ALA A 351 4.77 8.70 -20.20
N PHE A 352 5.13 8.53 -18.93
CA PHE A 352 4.34 9.07 -17.81
C PHE A 352 4.33 10.59 -17.81
N MET A 353 5.48 11.24 -18.01
CA MET A 353 5.58 12.69 -18.09
C MET A 353 4.73 13.25 -19.24
N ALA A 354 4.85 12.67 -20.45
CA ALA A 354 4.05 13.09 -21.59
C ALA A 354 2.54 12.91 -21.37
N ALA A 355 2.13 11.84 -20.67
CA ALA A 355 0.73 11.61 -20.31
C ALA A 355 0.21 12.65 -19.30
N GLN A 356 1.03 13.01 -18.31
CA GLN A 356 0.72 14.06 -17.33
C GLN A 356 0.56 15.42 -18.03
N ASP A 357 1.53 15.82 -18.85
CA ASP A 357 1.48 17.09 -19.61
C ASP A 357 0.22 17.18 -20.48
N ALA A 358 -0.16 16.08 -21.13
CA ALA A 358 -1.36 16.03 -21.95
C ALA A 358 -2.66 16.17 -21.14
N ILE A 359 -2.68 15.67 -19.90
CA ILE A 359 -3.80 15.83 -18.97
C ILE A 359 -3.88 17.26 -18.49
N ASP A 360 -2.76 17.83 -18.03
CA ASP A 360 -2.70 19.19 -17.48
C ASP A 360 -3.15 20.22 -18.54
N GLN A 361 -2.65 20.08 -19.78
CA GLN A 361 -3.09 20.93 -20.90
C GLN A 361 -4.58 20.78 -21.22
N ALA A 362 -5.15 19.60 -21.04
CA ALA A 362 -6.57 19.36 -21.27
C ALA A 362 -7.44 19.98 -20.15
N GLU A 363 -6.96 19.94 -18.90
CA GLU A 363 -7.59 20.57 -17.75
C GLU A 363 -7.55 22.10 -17.87
N GLU A 364 -6.38 22.69 -18.18
CA GLU A 364 -6.24 24.14 -18.42
C GLU A 364 -7.19 24.66 -19.52
N LYS A 365 -7.28 23.94 -20.65
CA LYS A 365 -8.23 24.29 -21.73
C LYS A 365 -9.68 24.22 -21.27
N HIS A 366 -10.02 23.25 -20.42
CA HIS A 366 -11.36 23.12 -19.87
C HIS A 366 -11.70 24.28 -18.92
N GLU A 367 -10.77 24.66 -18.04
CA GLU A 367 -10.94 25.78 -17.12
C GLU A 367 -11.05 27.11 -17.86
N ALA A 368 -10.20 27.35 -18.86
CA ALA A 368 -10.28 28.54 -19.70
C ALA A 368 -11.65 28.66 -20.41
N HIS A 369 -12.21 27.53 -20.86
CA HIS A 369 -13.55 27.50 -21.45
C HIS A 369 -14.65 27.81 -20.42
N LEU A 370 -14.55 27.26 -19.20
CA LEU A 370 -15.51 27.53 -18.12
C LEU A 370 -15.50 29.00 -17.71
N ASN A 371 -14.32 29.60 -17.54
CA ASN A 371 -14.17 31.00 -17.18
C ASN A 371 -14.72 31.93 -18.27
N ARG A 372 -14.54 31.60 -19.55
CA ARG A 372 -15.15 32.33 -20.67
C ARG A 372 -16.67 32.19 -20.74
N ALA A 373 -17.23 31.07 -20.28
CA ALA A 373 -18.67 30.85 -20.24
C ALA A 373 -19.36 31.51 -19.03
N GLN A 374 -18.62 31.78 -17.95
CA GLN A 374 -19.12 32.51 -16.78
C GLN A 374 -19.05 34.05 -16.95
N ASN A 375 -18.15 34.54 -17.82
CA ASN A 375 -17.99 35.95 -18.13
C ASN A 375 -18.83 36.44 -19.34
N LYS A 376 -19.71 35.58 -19.87
CA LYS A 376 -20.72 35.89 -20.88
C LYS A 376 -22.10 35.71 -20.26
#